data_AF-A0AA38SEP1-F1
#
_entry.id   AF-A0AA38SEP1-F1
#
_cell.length_a   1.000
_cell.length_b   1.000
_cell.length_c   1.000
_cell.angle_alpha   90.00
_cell.angle_beta   90.00
_cell.angle_gamma   90.00
#
_symmetry.space_group_name_H-M   'P 1'
#
loop_
_entity.id
_entity.type
_entity.pdbx_description
1 polymer ?
#
loop_
_entity_poly.entity_id
_entity_poly.type
_entity_poly.pdbx_seq_one_letter_code
_entity_poly.pdbx_strand_id
1 'polypeptide(L)'
;MKLLTLNFLTCAVKACKSSSDSFPLHPKDAELAQDEVELNPQLLTNILHRIDWNALKTTATELGFPELPEQAPTEEELQADEKKMKDLHNLLIETQLMEGKLVCGNCGHEYAVREGIANFLLPSHLV
;
A
#
# COMPACT_ATOMS: atom_id res chain seq x y z
N MET A 1 -2.59 -1.38 -9.65
CA MET A 1 -1.79 -1.95 -8.54
C MET A 1 -2.59 -1.90 -7.26
N LYS A 2 -2.83 -3.03 -6.59
CA LYS A 2 -3.59 -3.06 -5.33
C LYS A 2 -2.92 -2.27 -4.22
N LEU A 3 -3.70 -1.61 -3.37
CA LEU A 3 -3.17 -0.87 -2.21
C LEU A 3 -2.40 -1.78 -1.24
N LEU A 4 -2.81 -3.05 -1.11
CA LEU A 4 -2.03 -4.05 -0.36
C LEU A 4 -0.56 -4.10 -0.82
N THR A 5 -0.31 -3.96 -2.11
CA THR A 5 1.05 -4.02 -2.68
C THR A 5 1.92 -2.86 -2.18
N LEU A 6 1.35 -1.66 -1.97
CA LEU A 6 2.09 -0.50 -1.46
C LEU A 6 2.67 -0.75 -0.06
N ASN A 7 2.07 -1.65 0.71
CA ASN A 7 2.53 -2.00 2.05
C ASN A 7 3.74 -2.96 2.07
N PHE A 8 4.23 -3.38 0.90
CA PHE A 8 5.40 -4.24 0.78
C PHE A 8 6.46 -3.72 -0.20
N LEU A 9 6.17 -2.63 -0.92
CA LEU A 9 7.08 -2.05 -1.90
C LEU A 9 8.00 -1.01 -1.26
N THR A 10 9.30 -1.21 -1.43
CA THR A 10 10.34 -0.28 -0.99
C THR A 10 11.09 0.31 -2.19
N CYS A 11 11.86 1.37 -1.95
CA CYS A 11 12.70 1.97 -2.99
C CYS A 11 13.71 0.96 -3.57
N ALA A 12 13.76 0.84 -4.89
CA ALA A 12 14.71 -0.03 -5.59
C ALA A 12 16.14 0.55 -5.68
N VAL A 13 16.32 1.86 -5.47
CA VAL A 13 17.65 2.51 -5.52
C VAL A 13 18.58 1.89 -4.48
N LYS A 14 19.76 1.43 -4.90
CA LYS A 14 20.67 0.64 -4.03
C LYS A 14 21.04 1.37 -2.74
N ALA A 15 21.28 2.67 -2.81
CA ALA A 15 21.62 3.50 -1.65
C ALA A 15 20.49 3.59 -0.61
N CYS A 16 19.25 3.23 -0.97
CA CYS A 16 18.11 3.26 -0.07
C CYS A 16 17.93 1.97 0.74
N LYS A 17 18.63 0.87 0.41
CA LYS A 17 18.42 -0.44 1.06
C LYS A 17 18.62 -0.45 2.58
N SER A 18 19.45 0.44 3.10
CA SER A 18 19.72 0.56 4.54
C SER A 18 18.91 1.67 5.22
N SER A 19 18.09 2.43 4.48
CA SER A 19 17.31 3.52 5.03
C SER A 19 15.89 3.05 5.35
N SER A 20 15.43 3.31 6.57
CA SER A 20 14.02 3.11 6.95
C SER A 20 13.08 3.97 6.11
N ASP A 21 13.53 5.15 5.70
CA ASP A 21 12.71 6.12 4.95
C ASP A 21 12.52 5.71 3.48
N SER A 22 13.06 4.55 3.08
CA SER A 22 12.82 3.93 1.79
C SER A 22 11.49 3.18 1.70
N PHE A 23 10.78 3.06 2.83
CA PHE A 23 9.46 2.46 2.98
C PHE A 23 8.61 3.27 3.98
N PRO A 24 7.31 3.51 3.71
CA PRO A 24 6.62 3.24 2.45
C PRO A 24 7.06 4.17 1.32
N LEU A 25 6.73 3.80 0.09
CA LEU A 25 6.72 4.75 -1.02
C LEU A 25 5.42 5.56 -0.98
N HIS A 26 5.53 6.85 -1.25
CA HIS A 26 4.44 7.82 -1.11
C HIS A 26 3.70 8.01 -2.44
N PRO A 27 2.42 7.58 -2.55
CA PRO A 27 1.63 7.85 -3.75
C PRO A 27 1.38 9.36 -3.92
N LYS A 28 1.49 9.84 -5.16
CA LYS A 28 1.18 11.21 -5.58
C LYS A 28 0.45 11.19 -6.93
N ASP A 29 -0.39 12.20 -7.14
CA ASP A 29 -1.17 12.37 -8.37
C ASP A 29 -1.93 11.09 -8.76
N ALA A 30 -2.50 10.43 -7.73
CA ALA A 30 -3.05 9.09 -7.82
C ALA A 30 -4.48 9.09 -8.37
N GLU A 31 -4.72 8.30 -9.41
CA GLU A 31 -6.06 7.91 -9.84
C GLU A 31 -6.33 6.48 -9.38
N LEU A 32 -7.43 6.30 -8.64
CA LEU A 32 -7.80 5.01 -8.07
C LEU A 32 -8.97 4.40 -8.84
N ALA A 33 -8.96 3.08 -8.94
CA ALA A 33 -10.12 2.28 -9.34
C ALA A 33 -10.42 1.25 -8.24
N GLN A 34 -11.66 0.75 -8.23
CA GLN A 34 -12.09 -0.30 -7.34
C GLN A 34 -12.73 -1.41 -8.17
N ASP A 35 -12.22 -2.63 -8.01
CA ASP A 35 -12.76 -3.83 -8.66
C ASP A 35 -13.34 -4.76 -7.60
N GLU A 36 -14.56 -5.25 -7.81
CA GLU A 36 -15.20 -6.21 -6.93
C GLU A 36 -14.44 -7.55 -6.96
N VAL A 37 -14.04 -8.01 -5.78
CA VAL A 37 -13.33 -9.29 -5.61
C VAL A 37 -14.02 -10.06 -4.48
N GLU A 38 -14.20 -11.37 -4.67
CA GLU A 38 -14.77 -12.21 -3.62
C GLU A 38 -13.95 -12.09 -2.31
N LEU A 39 -14.67 -11.78 -1.23
CA LEU A 39 -14.07 -11.66 0.10
C LEU A 39 -13.47 -12.99 0.54
N ASN A 40 -12.17 -12.96 0.89
CA ASN A 40 -11.48 -14.09 1.49
C ASN A 40 -11.03 -13.75 2.91
N PRO A 41 -11.84 -14.10 3.94
CA PRO A 41 -11.54 -13.77 5.33
C PRO A 41 -10.21 -14.37 5.83
N GLN A 42 -9.87 -15.55 5.34
CA GLN A 42 -8.64 -16.24 5.74
C GLN A 42 -7.40 -15.52 5.22
N LEU A 43 -7.45 -15.00 3.98
CA LEU A 43 -6.38 -14.19 3.41
C LEU A 43 -6.14 -12.94 4.27
N LEU A 44 -7.20 -12.22 4.62
CA LEU A 44 -7.10 -10.98 5.40
C LEU A 44 -6.55 -11.24 6.81
N THR A 45 -7.07 -12.26 7.50
CA THR A 45 -6.54 -12.67 8.81
C THR A 45 -5.06 -13.03 8.71
N ASN A 46 -4.68 -13.83 7.71
CA ASN A 46 -3.30 -14.30 7.54
C ASN A 46 -2.32 -13.22 7.08
N ILE A 47 -2.79 -12.14 6.45
CA ILE A 47 -1.89 -11.06 6.01
C ILE A 47 -1.80 -9.93 7.03
N LEU A 48 -2.78 -9.82 7.93
CA LEU A 48 -2.86 -8.75 8.92
C LEU A 48 -1.58 -8.58 9.74
N HIS A 49 -1.00 -9.69 10.21
CA HIS A 49 0.25 -9.66 10.99
C HIS A 49 1.50 -9.27 10.18
N ARG A 50 1.39 -9.20 8.85
CA ARG A 50 2.48 -8.78 7.95
C ARG A 50 2.34 -7.34 7.49
N ILE A 51 1.17 -6.74 7.70
CA ILE A 51 0.91 -5.38 7.29
C ILE A 51 1.61 -4.44 8.27
N ASP A 52 2.44 -3.54 7.74
CA ASP A 52 2.86 -2.37 8.48
C ASP A 52 1.68 -1.39 8.55
N TRP A 53 1.00 -1.38 9.70
CA TRP A 53 -0.19 -0.56 9.89
C TRP A 53 0.10 0.94 9.80
N ASN A 54 1.28 1.39 10.24
CA ASN A 54 1.67 2.79 10.17
C ASN A 54 1.92 3.23 8.72
N ALA A 55 2.52 2.37 7.92
CA ALA A 55 2.70 2.60 6.49
C ALA A 55 1.36 2.61 5.75
N LEU A 56 0.43 1.71 6.11
CA LEU A 56 -0.92 1.70 5.55
C LEU A 56 -1.68 2.98 5.90
N LYS A 57 -1.64 3.43 7.16
CA LYS A 57 -2.21 4.71 7.60
C LYS A 57 -1.69 5.88 6.78
N THR A 58 -0.37 5.94 6.63
CA THR A 58 0.30 7.01 5.86
C THR A 58 -0.20 7.02 4.42
N THR A 59 -0.09 5.89 3.72
CA THR A 59 -0.46 5.80 2.30
C THR A 59 -1.97 5.98 2.07
N ALA A 60 -2.83 5.45 2.95
CA ALA A 60 -4.27 5.67 2.89
C ALA A 60 -4.64 7.16 3.03
N THR A 61 -3.99 7.87 3.98
CA THR A 61 -4.20 9.30 4.19
C THR A 61 -3.75 10.11 2.97
N GLU A 62 -2.60 9.78 2.39
CA GLU A 62 -2.09 10.43 1.17
C GLU A 62 -2.97 10.22 -0.06
N LEU A 63 -3.70 9.10 -0.10
CA LEU A 63 -4.67 8.78 -1.14
C LEU A 63 -6.07 9.37 -0.88
N GLY A 64 -6.27 10.08 0.24
CA GLY A 64 -7.54 10.74 0.57
C GLY A 64 -8.58 9.84 1.23
N PHE A 65 -8.19 8.67 1.73
CA PHE A 65 -9.09 7.84 2.55
C PHE A 65 -9.30 8.44 3.94
N PRO A 66 -10.41 8.10 4.62
CA PRO A 66 -10.60 8.42 6.03
C PRO A 66 -9.43 7.91 6.88
N GLU A 67 -9.14 8.62 7.97
CA GLU A 67 -8.10 8.20 8.91
C GLU A 67 -8.45 6.82 9.49
N LEU A 68 -7.51 5.88 9.34
CA LEU A 68 -7.64 4.55 9.92
C LEU A 68 -7.39 4.60 11.43
N PRO A 69 -7.92 3.63 12.20
CA PRO A 69 -7.65 3.50 13.62
C PRO A 69 -6.16 3.55 13.98
N GLU A 70 -5.85 4.01 15.19
CA GLU A 70 -4.47 4.13 15.66
C GLU A 70 -3.71 2.80 15.62
N GLN A 71 -4.38 1.71 15.97
CA GLN A 71 -3.85 0.35 16.00
C GLN A 71 -4.60 -0.52 14.99
N ALA A 72 -3.89 -1.50 14.42
CA ALA A 72 -4.54 -2.54 13.64
C ALA A 72 -5.53 -3.30 14.52
N PRO A 73 -6.68 -3.75 13.98
CA PRO A 73 -7.55 -4.66 14.70
C PRO A 73 -6.80 -5.96 15.04
N THR A 74 -7.19 -6.63 16.13
CA THR A 74 -6.70 -8.00 16.37
C THR A 74 -7.38 -8.98 15.40
N GLU A 75 -6.83 -10.19 15.27
CA GLU A 75 -7.45 -11.23 14.45
C GLU A 75 -8.87 -11.56 14.93
N GLU A 76 -9.08 -11.62 16.25
CA GLU A 76 -10.40 -11.87 16.85
C GLU A 76 -11.37 -10.73 16.57
N GLU A 77 -10.92 -9.48 16.69
CA GLU A 77 -11.75 -8.31 16.38
C GLU A 77 -12.14 -8.26 14.90
N LEU A 78 -11.21 -8.62 14.01
CA LEU A 78 -11.45 -8.64 12.57
C LEU A 78 -12.45 -9.76 12.21
N GLN A 79 -12.34 -10.94 12.82
CA GLN A 79 -13.25 -12.06 12.59
C GLN A 79 -14.64 -11.85 13.19
N ALA A 80 -14.74 -11.13 14.33
CA ALA A 80 -16.00 -10.85 15.00
C ALA A 80 -16.81 -9.72 14.34
N ASP A 81 -16.19 -8.89 13.50
CA ASP A 81 -16.80 -7.71 12.89
C ASP A 81 -16.76 -7.78 11.36
N GLU A 82 -17.86 -8.24 10.76
CA GLU A 82 -18.01 -8.36 9.31
C GLU A 82 -17.83 -7.03 8.58
N LYS A 83 -18.19 -5.91 9.21
CA LYS A 83 -18.02 -4.58 8.61
C LYS A 83 -16.53 -4.23 8.53
N LYS A 84 -15.77 -4.40 9.62
CA LYS A 84 -14.31 -4.18 9.60
C LYS A 84 -13.62 -5.08 8.57
N MET A 85 -14.04 -6.34 8.48
CA MET A 85 -13.52 -7.28 7.48
C MET A 85 -13.76 -6.77 6.05
N LYS A 86 -14.97 -6.32 5.74
CA LYS A 86 -15.30 -5.75 4.42
C LYS A 86 -14.58 -4.45 4.14
N ASP A 87 -14.51 -3.54 5.12
CA ASP A 87 -13.80 -2.27 4.95
C ASP A 87 -12.30 -2.51 4.65
N LEU A 88 -11.67 -3.44 5.36
CA LEU A 88 -10.27 -3.80 5.14
C LEU A 88 -10.06 -4.51 3.78
N HIS A 89 -10.99 -5.38 3.38
CA HIS A 89 -11.00 -6.01 2.05
C HIS A 89 -11.07 -4.97 0.94
N ASN A 90 -12.02 -4.04 1.03
CA ASN A 90 -12.23 -3.00 0.02
C ASN A 90 -10.96 -2.14 -0.12
N LEU A 91 -10.37 -1.75 1.01
CA LEU A 91 -9.15 -0.95 1.02
C LEU A 91 -7.95 -1.70 0.43
N LEU A 92 -7.69 -2.92 0.87
CA LEU A 92 -6.46 -3.63 0.53
C LEU A 92 -6.53 -4.37 -0.81
N ILE A 93 -7.68 -4.97 -1.11
CA ILE A 93 -7.84 -5.97 -2.18
C ILE A 93 -8.55 -5.41 -3.40
N GLU A 94 -9.60 -4.63 -3.19
CA GLU A 94 -10.43 -4.08 -4.27
C GLU A 94 -9.91 -2.75 -4.79
N THR A 95 -9.34 -1.92 -3.91
CA THR A 95 -8.79 -0.62 -4.30
C THR A 95 -7.43 -0.79 -4.97
N GLN A 96 -7.26 -0.11 -6.09
CA GLN A 96 -6.02 -0.12 -6.85
C GLN A 96 -5.66 1.27 -7.40
N LEU A 97 -4.37 1.57 -7.34
CA LEU A 97 -3.75 2.70 -8.02
C LEU A 97 -3.62 2.38 -9.51
N MET A 98 -4.26 3.17 -10.37
CA MET A 98 -4.26 3.00 -11.83
C MET A 98 -3.24 3.93 -12.50
N GLU A 99 -3.29 5.21 -12.18
CA GLU A 99 -2.35 6.22 -12.67
C GLU A 99 -1.72 6.97 -11.49
N GLY A 100 -0.53 7.52 -11.69
CA GLY A 100 0.14 8.40 -10.74
C GLY A 100 1.62 8.05 -10.59
N LYS A 101 2.16 8.30 -9.40
CA LYS A 101 3.56 7.96 -9.08
C LYS A 101 3.74 7.57 -7.63
N LEU A 102 4.77 6.77 -7.37
CA LEU A 102 5.24 6.42 -6.03
C LEU A 102 6.58 7.14 -5.79
N VAL A 103 6.67 7.92 -4.72
CA VAL A 103 7.87 8.74 -4.42
C VAL A 103 8.58 8.17 -3.20
N CYS A 104 9.90 7.96 -3.31
CA CYS A 104 10.70 7.50 -2.18
C CYS A 104 10.91 8.61 -1.14
N GLY A 105 10.57 8.34 0.13
CA GLY A 105 10.79 9.27 1.24
C GLY A 105 12.26 9.60 1.51
N ASN A 106 13.18 8.66 1.21
CA ASN A 106 14.61 8.85 1.42
C ASN A 106 15.33 9.62 0.30
N CYS A 107 15.13 9.24 -0.97
CA CYS A 107 15.90 9.78 -2.11
C CYS A 107 15.10 10.65 -3.08
N GLY A 108 13.77 10.73 -2.92
CA GLY A 108 12.89 11.48 -3.81
C GLY A 108 12.72 10.89 -5.21
N HIS A 109 13.26 9.70 -5.49
CA HIS A 109 13.04 9.05 -6.79
C HIS A 109 11.55 8.74 -6.99
N GLU A 110 11.07 9.02 -8.20
CA GLU A 110 9.66 8.84 -8.58
C GLU A 110 9.50 7.63 -9.51
N TYR A 111 8.67 6.68 -9.10
CA TYR A 111 8.28 5.52 -9.90
C TYR A 111 6.92 5.79 -10.52
N ALA A 112 6.87 5.93 -11.85
CA ALA A 112 5.60 6.14 -12.55
C ALA A 112 4.71 4.88 -12.49
N VAL A 113 3.42 5.09 -12.26
CA VAL A 113 2.38 4.04 -12.33
C VAL A 113 1.46 4.37 -13.49
N ARG A 114 1.28 3.41 -14.39
CA ARG A 114 0.38 3.53 -15.56
C ARG A 114 -0.39 2.23 -15.74
N GLU A 115 -1.69 2.32 -15.99
CA GLU A 115 -2.59 1.18 -16.13
C GLU A 115 -2.42 0.16 -14.98
N GLY A 116 -2.15 0.68 -13.78
CA GLY A 116 -1.92 -0.09 -12.58
C GLY A 116 -0.58 -0.83 -12.50
N ILE A 117 0.38 -0.53 -13.37
CA ILE A 117 1.72 -1.12 -13.40
C ILE A 117 2.75 -0.04 -13.01
N ALA A 118 3.49 -0.27 -11.92
CA ALA A 118 4.57 0.61 -11.50
C ALA A 118 5.89 0.26 -12.22
N ASN A 119 6.57 1.27 -12.75
CA ASN A 119 7.86 1.11 -13.39
C ASN A 119 9.01 1.28 -12.38
N PHE A 120 9.66 0.17 -12.03
CA PHE A 120 10.84 0.12 -11.14
C PHE A 120 12.17 -0.01 -11.90
N LEU A 121 12.19 0.23 -13.21
CA LEU A 121 13.43 0.24 -13.98
C LEU A 121 14.26 1.47 -13.61
N LEU A 122 15.49 1.22 -13.18
CA LEU A 122 16.43 2.26 -12.77
C LEU A 122 17.49 2.50 -13.86
N PRO A 123 17.93 3.76 -14.05
CA PRO A 123 19.17 4.07 -14.74
C PRO A 123 20.36 3.30 -14.12
N SER A 124 21.32 2.91 -14.96
CA SER A 124 22.48 2.09 -14.55
C SER A 124 23.30 2.64 -13.39
N HIS A 125 23.29 3.96 -13.17
CA HIS A 125 24.02 4.62 -12.08
C HIS A 125 23.30 4.59 -10.71
N LEU A 126 22.05 4.10 -10.64
CA LEU A 126 21.26 4.00 -9.41
C LEU A 126 21.14 2.55 -8.87
N VAL A 127 21.73 1.58 -9.57
CA VAL A 127 21.64 0.12 -9.30
C VAL A 127 22.79 -0.39 -8.45
#